data_AF-A0A1Q9N9Q4-F1
#
_entry.id   AF-A0A1Q9N9Q4-F1
#
_cell.length_a   1.000
_cell.length_b   1.000
_cell.length_c   1.000
_cell.angle_alpha   90.00
_cell.angle_beta   90.00
_cell.angle_gamma   90.00
#
_symmetry.space_group_name_H-M   'P 1'
#
loop_
_entity.id
_entity.type
_entity.pdbx_description
1 polymer ?
#
loop_
_entity_poly.entity_id
_entity_poly.type
_entity_poly.pdbx_seq_one_letter_code
_entity_poly.pdbx_strand_id
1 'polypeptide(L)'
;MPNGEATTIEKRVHYEIRRANLMDKNYKVKDIIKNAYRYYTEDKNDHMDYKRFSNRVFIWIGEYIADLAFGITKLNQKNHR
;
A
#
# COMPACT_ATOMS: atom_id res chain seq x y z
N MET A 1 15.34 5.42 17.52
CA MET A 1 14.68 5.29 16.21
C MET A 1 13.49 6.24 16.23
N PRO A 2 13.38 7.25 15.36
CA PRO A 2 12.22 8.13 15.41
C PRO A 2 10.98 7.28 15.11
N ASN A 3 10.03 7.40 16.03
CA ASN A 3 8.81 6.63 16.21
C ASN A 3 8.07 6.36 14.90
N GLY A 4 7.76 5.08 14.65
CA GLY A 4 6.64 4.46 13.91
C GLY A 4 5.70 5.21 12.96
N GLU A 5 6.04 6.41 12.47
CA GLU A 5 5.20 7.19 11.57
C GLU A 5 5.42 6.73 10.14
N ALA A 6 4.30 6.46 9.47
CA ALA A 6 4.32 6.05 8.07
C ALA A 6 4.94 7.14 7.20
N THR A 7 5.87 6.76 6.31
CA THR A 7 6.51 7.73 5.41
C THR A 7 5.50 8.31 4.41
N THR A 8 5.85 9.42 3.77
CA THR A 8 4.99 10.07 2.77
C THR A 8 4.65 9.10 1.63
N ILE A 9 5.63 8.27 1.20
CA ILE A 9 5.42 7.23 0.19
C ILE A 9 4.41 6.20 0.70
N GLU A 10 4.57 5.70 1.94
CA GLU A 10 3.65 4.70 2.50
C GLU A 10 2.21 5.21 2.51
N LYS A 11 1.99 6.43 3.00
CA LYS A 11 0.66 7.06 3.05
C LYS A 11 0.03 7.15 1.65
N ARG A 12 0.81 7.54 0.64
CA ARG A 12 0.34 7.66 -0.76
C ARG A 12 -0.01 6.32 -1.37
N VAL A 13 0.80 5.28 -1.15
CA VAL A 13 0.53 3.94 -1.67
C VAL A 13 -0.70 3.33 -1.00
N HIS A 14 -0.84 3.49 0.32
CA HIS A 14 -2.05 3.05 1.03
C HIS A 14 -3.32 3.76 0.54
N TYR A 15 -3.23 5.05 0.19
CA TYR A 15 -4.35 5.78 -0.42
C TYR A 15 -4.76 5.18 -1.76
N GLU A 16 -3.81 4.89 -2.66
CA GLU A 16 -4.09 4.25 -3.95
C GLU A 16 -4.72 2.87 -3.78
N ILE A 17 -4.20 2.05 -2.86
CA ILE A 17 -4.76 0.73 -2.52
C ILE A 17 -6.20 0.85 -2.00
N ARG A 18 -6.45 1.81 -1.10
CA ARG A 18 -7.79 2.05 -0.56
C ARG A 18 -8.76 2.53 -1.62
N ARG A 19 -8.31 3.42 -2.52
CA ARG A 19 -9.08 3.90 -3.66
C ARG A 19 -9.41 2.76 -4.62
N ALA A 20 -8.44 1.90 -4.93
CA ALA A 20 -8.64 0.69 -5.73
C ALA A 20 -9.68 -0.26 -5.11
N ASN A 21 -9.67 -0.41 -3.79
CA ASN A 21 -10.67 -1.19 -3.06
C ASN A 21 -12.09 -0.58 -3.09
N LEU A 22 -12.20 0.74 -3.24
CA LEU A 22 -13.48 1.46 -3.21
C LEU A 22 -14.08 1.72 -4.60
N MET A 23 -13.25 1.83 -5.65
CA MET A 23 -13.63 2.32 -6.98
C MET A 23 -13.48 1.27 -8.09
N ASP A 24 -14.15 0.13 -7.98
CA ASP A 24 -14.29 -0.86 -9.06
C ASP A 24 -13.10 -1.81 -9.36
N LYS A 25 -13.50 -3.02 -9.75
CA LYS A 25 -12.71 -4.23 -10.07
C LYS A 25 -11.69 -4.08 -11.22
N ASN A 26 -11.45 -2.87 -11.71
CA ASN A 26 -10.58 -2.58 -12.85
C ASN A 26 -9.23 -1.95 -12.47
N TYR A 27 -9.03 -1.56 -11.21
CA TYR A 27 -7.72 -1.07 -10.77
C TYR A 27 -6.73 -2.24 -10.70
N LYS A 28 -5.74 -2.27 -11.60
CA LYS A 28 -4.82 -3.39 -11.72
C LYS A 28 -3.69 -3.22 -10.71
N VAL A 29 -3.22 -4.31 -10.12
CA VAL A 29 -2.00 -4.34 -9.27
C VAL A 29 -0.81 -3.65 -9.95
N LYS A 30 -0.71 -3.77 -11.28
CA LYS A 30 0.29 -3.07 -12.10
C LYS A 30 0.28 -1.55 -11.91
N ASP A 31 -0.89 -0.93 -11.77
CA ASP A 31 -1.02 0.52 -11.63
C ASP A 31 -0.58 0.98 -10.24
N ILE A 32 -0.85 0.17 -9.21
CA ILE A 32 -0.37 0.40 -7.83
C ILE A 32 1.16 0.35 -7.79
N ILE A 33 1.77 -0.68 -8.41
CA ILE A 33 3.24 -0.81 -8.52
C ILE A 33 3.84 0.40 -9.25
N LYS A 34 3.25 0.78 -10.39
CA LYS A 34 3.72 1.92 -11.19
C LYS A 34 3.68 3.21 -10.38
N ASN A 35 2.57 3.47 -9.69
CA ASN A 35 2.42 4.67 -8.87
C ASN A 35 3.34 4.65 -7.65
N ALA A 36 3.53 3.50 -7.01
CA ALA A 36 4.49 3.37 -5.91
C ALA A 36 5.91 3.72 -6.36
N TYR A 37 6.36 3.19 -7.50
CA TYR A 37 7.69 3.50 -8.05
C TYR A 37 7.82 4.98 -8.43
N ARG A 38 6.75 5.56 -8.97
CA ARG A 38 6.69 7.01 -9.25
C ARG A 38 6.85 7.83 -7.96
N TYR A 39 6.13 7.49 -6.89
CA TYR A 39 6.27 8.20 -5.61
C TYR A 39 7.66 8.06 -5.01
N TYR A 40 8.27 6.87 -5.13
CA TYR A 40 9.64 6.64 -4.71
C TYR A 40 10.66 7.51 -5.46
N THR A 41 10.49 7.65 -6.77
CA THR A 41 11.42 8.43 -7.60
C THR A 41 11.18 9.94 -7.52
N GLU A 42 9.94 10.37 -7.26
CA GLU A 42 9.57 11.78 -7.10
C GLU A 42 9.89 12.32 -5.69
N ASP A 43 9.81 11.48 -4.66
CA ASP A 43 10.06 11.89 -3.27
C ASP A 43 11.55 11.76 -2.91
N LYS A 44 12.30 12.82 -3.21
CA LYS A 44 13.73 12.92 -2.88
C LYS A 44 14.01 13.11 -1.37
N ASN A 45 12.97 13.38 -0.58
CA ASN A 45 13.11 13.65 0.86
C ASN A 45 12.92 12.37 1.71
N ASP A 46 12.31 11.34 1.13
CA ASP A 46 12.14 10.06 1.78
C ASP A 46 13.43 9.23 1.63
N HIS A 47 14.15 9.04 2.73
CA HIS A 47 15.44 8.34 2.76
C HIS A 47 15.29 6.82 2.73
N MET A 48 14.17 6.32 2.22
CA MET A 48 13.95 4.89 2.08
C MET A 48 14.90 4.34 1.01
N ASP A 49 15.78 3.41 1.39
CA ASP A 49 16.60 2.73 0.40
C ASP A 49 15.73 1.84 -0.51
N TYR A 50 16.19 1.60 -1.74
CA TYR A 50 15.41 0.88 -2.74
C TYR A 50 15.01 -0.53 -2.28
N LYS A 51 15.87 -1.22 -1.51
CA LYS A 51 15.59 -2.57 -1.01
C LYS A 51 14.47 -2.55 0.03
N ARG A 52 14.48 -1.57 0.93
CA ARG A 52 13.38 -1.36 1.89
C ARG A 52 12.09 -0.99 1.17
N PHE A 53 12.16 -0.10 0.19
CA PHE A 53 11.00 0.28 -0.62
C PHE A 53 10.38 -0.92 -1.35
N SER A 54 11.19 -1.70 -2.08
CA SER A 54 10.70 -2.87 -2.82
C SER A 54 10.04 -3.89 -1.90
N ASN A 55 10.65 -4.16 -0.73
CA ASN A 55 10.08 -5.07 0.25
C ASN A 55 8.72 -4.59 0.78
N ARG A 56 8.58 -3.28 1.07
CA ARG A 56 7.32 -2.71 1.55
C ARG A 56 6.22 -2.77 0.48
N VAL A 57 6.56 -2.46 -0.77
CA VAL A 57 5.61 -2.58 -1.90
C VAL A 57 5.11 -4.01 -2.07
N PHE A 58 5.97 -5.02 -1.97
CA PHE A 58 5.55 -6.42 -2.00
C PHE A 58 4.59 -6.76 -0.87
N ILE A 59 4.86 -6.30 0.35
CA ILE A 59 3.98 -6.52 1.51
C ILE A 59 2.61 -5.89 1.28
N TRP A 60 2.55 -4.61 0.91
CA TRP A 60 1.27 -3.90 0.72
C TRP A 60 0.41 -4.50 -0.39
N ILE A 61 1.03 -4.96 -1.48
CA ILE A 61 0.33 -5.65 -2.56
C ILE A 61 -0.15 -7.02 -2.09
N GLY A 62 0.66 -7.76 -1.34
CA GLY A 62 0.27 -9.02 -0.74
C GLY A 62 -0.93 -8.88 0.19
N GLU A 63 -0.92 -7.87 1.06
CA GLU A 63 -2.04 -7.51 1.94
C GLU A 63 -3.29 -7.16 1.12
N TYR A 64 -3.15 -6.33 0.08
CA TYR A 64 -4.26 -5.97 -0.82
C TYR A 64 -4.87 -7.20 -1.52
N ILE A 65 -4.04 -8.08 -2.07
CA ILE A 65 -4.51 -9.31 -2.73
C ILE A 65 -5.17 -10.25 -1.72
N ALA A 66 -4.60 -10.40 -0.52
CA ALA A 66 -5.18 -11.22 0.53
C ALA A 66 -6.54 -10.67 0.98
N ASP A 67 -6.68 -9.34 1.10
CA ASP A 67 -7.94 -8.68 1.39
C ASP A 67 -8.99 -8.88 0.28
N LEU A 68 -8.58 -8.81 -0.99
CA LEU A 68 -9.46 -9.11 -2.12
C LEU A 68 -9.91 -10.58 -2.16
N ALA A 69 -8.98 -11.51 -1.90
CA ALA A 69 -9.22 -12.94 -2.04
C ALA A 69 -10.00 -13.52 -0.84
N PHE A 70 -9.71 -13.07 0.37
CA PHE A 70 -10.23 -13.66 1.61
C PHE A 70 -11.09 -12.71 2.44
N GLY A 71 -11.14 -11.41 2.10
CA GLY A 71 -11.92 -10.43 2.85
C GLY A 71 -11.42 -10.20 4.27
N ILE A 72 -10.10 -10.33 4.52
CA ILE A 72 -9.51 -10.34 5.87
C ILE A 72 -9.82 -9.05 6.64
N THR A 73 -9.68 -7.87 6.03
CA THR A 73 -10.08 -6.60 6.67
C THR A 73 -11.56 -6.52 7.04
N LYS A 74 -12.46 -7.19 6.30
CA LYS A 74 -13.90 -7.24 6.64
C LYS A 74 -14.19 -8.13 7.86
N LEU A 75 -13.39 -9.17 8.09
CA LEU A 75 -13.51 -10.06 9.26
C LEU A 75 -13.05 -9.36 10.54
N ASN A 76 -11.93 -8.62 10.50
CA ASN A 76 -11.45 -7.90 11.68
C ASN A 76 -12.35 -6.73 12.12
N GLN A 77 -13.05 -6.06 11.20
CA GLN A 77 -14.02 -5.01 11.57
C GLN A 77 -15.31 -5.58 12.19
N LYS A 78 -15.67 -6.83 11.90
CA LYS A 78 -16.87 -7.48 12.47
C LYS A 78 -16.66 -7.95 13.91
N ASN A 79 -15.44 -8.30 14.30
CA ASN A 79 -15.11 -8.81 15.65
C ASN A 79 -14.94 -7.70 16.71
N HIS A 80 -15.01 -6.43 16.32
CA HIS A 80 -14.93 -5.28 17.24
C HIS A 80 -16.27 -4.53 17.39
N ARG A 81 -17.41 -5.18 17.09
CA ARG A 81 -18.75 -4.66 17.41
C ARG A 81 -19.40 -5.46 18.52
#